data_AF-A0AAJ2BCQ0-F1
#
_entry.id   AF-A0AAJ2BCQ0-F1
#
_cell.length_a   1.000
_cell.length_b   1.000
_cell.length_c   1.000
_cell.angle_alpha   90.00
_cell.angle_beta   90.00
_cell.angle_gamma   90.00
#
_symmetry.space_group_name_H-M   'P 1'
#
loop_
_entity.id
_entity.type
_entity.pdbx_description
1 polymer ?
#
loop_
_entity_poly.entity_id
_entity_poly.type
_entity_poly.pdbx_seq_one_letter_code
_entity_poly.pdbx_strand_id
1 'polypeptide(L)'
;MEMAKLKNGKLRRKDGVWDPLKNSSDDKNQAEVIPKTPQSASPSYRLAYTDTDFLCREELRPIRLQLELLKPEMILSERGIKSTVVMFGGARIPEPGGAAWAARNELQKKNLEAASVYYDEARKFAQLCAVEAEKFDHREYVVMTGGGPGVMEAGNRGASEAGAPSIGLNILLPHEQAPNPYVTPELSFNFHYFAIRKMHFLMRAKAVVVFPGGFGTMDELFETVTLIQTKRMAPIPLILFGKDFWHSIINFKALADFGTIAPDDIDLFHFAETAEEAWKIVADFYEL
;
A
#
# COMPACT_ATOMS: atom_id res chain seq x y z
N MET A 1 -50.86 29.18 -3.17
CA MET A 1 -49.40 29.35 -3.23
C MET A 1 -48.83 28.01 -3.67
N GLU A 2 -48.55 27.90 -4.96
CA GLU A 2 -48.25 26.66 -5.66
C GLU A 2 -46.86 26.15 -5.23
N MET A 3 -46.79 24.98 -4.59
CA MET A 3 -45.51 24.31 -4.38
C MET A 3 -44.94 23.96 -5.74
N ALA A 4 -43.92 24.71 -6.16
CA ALA A 4 -43.18 24.44 -7.38
C ALA A 4 -42.75 22.97 -7.40
N LYS A 5 -43.20 22.22 -8.41
CA LYS A 5 -42.79 20.83 -8.66
C LYS A 5 -41.27 20.81 -8.84
N LEU A 6 -40.55 20.49 -7.77
CA LEU A 6 -39.12 20.22 -7.80
C LEU A 6 -38.91 19.02 -8.73
N LYS A 7 -38.13 19.20 -9.80
CA LYS A 7 -37.75 18.13 -10.73
C LYS A 7 -37.14 16.99 -9.91
N ASN A 8 -37.87 15.87 -9.84
CA ASN A 8 -37.69 14.69 -8.98
C ASN A 8 -36.35 13.92 -9.09
N GLY A 9 -35.31 14.49 -9.68
CA GLY A 9 -34.00 13.83 -9.86
C GLY A 9 -32.83 14.38 -9.04
N LYS A 10 -32.95 15.56 -8.40
CA LYS A 10 -31.79 16.27 -7.81
C LYS A 10 -31.69 16.29 -6.27
N LEU A 11 -32.71 15.79 -5.55
CA LEU A 11 -32.76 15.82 -4.08
C LEU A 11 -32.53 14.44 -3.45
N ARG A 12 -31.93 13.52 -4.20
CA ARG A 12 -31.53 12.21 -3.70
C ARG A 12 -30.04 12.02 -3.99
N ARG A 13 -29.32 11.53 -2.98
CA ARG A 13 -27.92 11.11 -3.10
C ARG A 13 -27.82 9.87 -3.98
N LYS A 14 -26.58 9.49 -4.35
CA LYS A 14 -26.30 8.28 -5.15
C LYS A 14 -26.77 6.99 -4.48
N ASP A 15 -26.86 6.97 -3.15
CA ASP A 15 -27.36 5.84 -2.35
C ASP A 15 -28.89 5.86 -2.15
N GLY A 16 -29.61 6.78 -2.83
CA GLY A 16 -31.06 6.87 -2.78
C GLY A 16 -31.62 7.67 -1.59
N VAL A 17 -30.78 8.09 -0.65
CA VAL A 17 -31.18 8.88 0.51
C VAL A 17 -31.63 10.27 0.07
N TRP A 18 -32.76 10.72 0.61
CA TRP A 18 -33.27 12.08 0.40
C TRP A 18 -32.32 13.08 1.06
N ASP A 19 -31.83 14.04 0.28
CA ASP A 19 -30.95 15.10 0.73
C ASP A 19 -31.47 16.45 0.21
N PRO A 20 -32.05 17.28 1.10
CA PRO A 20 -32.55 18.58 0.73
C PRO A 20 -31.46 19.65 0.61
N LEU A 21 -30.20 19.33 0.97
CA LEU A 21 -29.10 20.29 0.94
C LEU A 21 -28.44 20.34 -0.44
N LYS A 22 -27.85 21.50 -0.76
CA LYS A 22 -27.12 21.72 -2.01
C LYS A 22 -25.78 20.97 -1.99
N ASN A 23 -25.36 20.46 -3.15
CA ASN A 23 -24.09 19.75 -3.27
C ASN A 23 -22.89 20.72 -3.20
N SER A 24 -21.84 20.37 -2.46
CA SER A 24 -20.62 21.17 -2.36
C SER A 24 -19.93 21.41 -3.71
N SER A 25 -20.13 20.52 -4.68
CA SER A 25 -19.63 20.68 -6.05
C SER A 25 -20.33 21.81 -6.80
N ASP A 26 -21.63 22.02 -6.54
CA ASP A 26 -22.39 23.10 -7.16
C ASP A 26 -21.91 24.47 -6.67
N ASP A 27 -21.67 24.60 -5.36
CA ASP A 27 -21.13 25.84 -4.77
C ASP A 27 -19.69 26.13 -5.21
N LYS A 28 -18.85 25.09 -5.36
CA LYS A 28 -17.50 25.22 -5.94
C LYS A 28 -17.58 25.83 -7.34
N ASN A 29 -18.39 25.25 -8.22
CA ASN A 29 -18.52 25.71 -9.60
C ASN A 29 -19.11 27.12 -9.67
N GLN A 30 -20.06 27.45 -8.78
CA GLN A 30 -20.65 28.77 -8.71
C GLN A 30 -19.65 29.83 -8.23
N ALA A 31 -18.76 29.50 -7.29
CA ALA A 31 -17.74 30.42 -6.79
C ALA A 31 -16.75 30.85 -7.89
N GLU A 32 -16.47 29.98 -8.87
CA GLU A 32 -15.56 30.27 -9.99
C GLU A 32 -16.08 31.34 -10.96
N VAL A 33 -17.40 31.54 -11.04
CA VAL A 33 -18.05 32.48 -11.97
C VAL A 33 -18.48 33.80 -11.34
N ILE A 34 -18.20 34.01 -10.05
CA ILE A 34 -18.51 35.28 -9.36
C ILE A 34 -17.64 36.42 -9.93
N PRO A 35 -18.17 37.63 -10.13
CA PRO A 35 -17.39 38.78 -10.55
C PRO A 35 -16.15 38.99 -9.67
N LYS A 36 -14.99 39.19 -10.30
CA LYS A 36 -13.72 39.45 -9.60
C LYS A 36 -13.68 40.89 -9.10
N THR A 37 -13.86 41.06 -7.80
CA THR A 37 -13.62 42.29 -7.05
C THR A 37 -12.38 42.09 -6.18
N PRO A 38 -11.79 43.15 -5.61
CA PRO A 38 -10.71 42.99 -4.63
C PRO A 38 -11.07 42.03 -3.49
N GLN A 39 -12.33 42.02 -3.05
CA GLN A 39 -12.82 41.13 -2.00
C GLN A 39 -12.95 39.69 -2.50
N SER A 40 -13.56 39.45 -3.66
CA SER A 40 -13.76 38.08 -4.16
C SER A 40 -12.48 37.43 -4.71
N ALA A 41 -11.46 38.24 -5.01
CA ALA A 41 -10.12 37.76 -5.35
C ALA A 41 -9.25 37.45 -4.11
N SER A 42 -9.64 37.90 -2.92
CA SER A 42 -8.89 37.64 -1.68
C SER A 42 -8.86 36.15 -1.34
N PRO A 43 -7.72 35.59 -0.89
CA PRO A 43 -7.67 34.22 -0.36
C PRO A 43 -8.72 33.96 0.73
N SER A 44 -9.02 34.95 1.57
CA SER A 44 -10.02 34.84 2.64
C SER A 44 -11.47 34.64 2.15
N TYR A 45 -11.75 34.89 0.87
CA TYR A 45 -13.07 34.69 0.28
C TYR A 45 -13.24 33.31 -0.38
N ARG A 46 -12.14 32.56 -0.56
CA ARG A 46 -12.19 31.22 -1.17
C ARG A 46 -12.97 30.25 -0.27
N LEU A 47 -13.71 29.32 -0.88
CA LEU A 47 -14.37 28.25 -0.14
C LEU A 47 -13.32 27.33 0.47
N ALA A 48 -13.37 27.14 1.79
CA ALA A 48 -12.33 26.45 2.57
C ALA A 48 -12.00 25.03 2.05
N TYR A 49 -12.99 24.26 1.61
CA TYR A 49 -12.80 22.89 1.12
C TYR A 49 -12.23 22.80 -0.31
N THR A 50 -12.03 23.95 -0.97
CA THR A 50 -11.41 24.07 -2.30
C THR A 50 -10.11 24.88 -2.28
N ASP A 51 -9.82 25.53 -1.15
CA ASP A 51 -8.63 26.37 -1.01
C ASP A 51 -7.43 25.51 -0.61
N THR A 52 -6.61 25.15 -1.59
CA THR A 52 -5.41 24.32 -1.38
C THR A 52 -4.39 24.99 -0.48
N ASP A 53 -4.28 26.32 -0.51
CA ASP A 53 -3.34 27.06 0.35
C ASP A 53 -3.78 26.94 1.81
N PHE A 54 -5.08 27.10 2.07
CA PHE A 54 -5.67 26.89 3.40
C PHE A 54 -5.49 25.44 3.87
N LEU A 55 -5.85 24.45 3.04
CA LEU A 55 -5.70 23.03 3.36
C LEU A 55 -4.23 22.61 3.61
N CYS A 56 -3.27 23.33 3.03
CA CYS A 56 -1.85 23.10 3.23
C CYS A 56 -1.25 23.73 4.50
N ARG A 57 -2.02 24.56 5.23
CA ARG A 57 -1.58 25.16 6.49
C ARG A 57 -1.25 24.12 7.56
N GLU A 58 -0.31 24.43 8.45
CA GLU A 58 0.14 23.50 9.49
C GLU A 58 -1.02 23.02 10.39
N GLU A 59 -1.92 23.93 10.74
CA GLU A 59 -3.07 23.67 11.62
C GLU A 59 -4.03 22.62 11.06
N LEU A 60 -4.03 22.42 9.73
CA LEU A 60 -4.87 21.42 9.06
C LEU A 60 -4.15 20.10 8.77
N ARG A 61 -2.98 19.87 9.38
CA ARG A 61 -2.34 18.53 9.38
C ARG A 61 -3.31 17.41 9.81
N PRO A 62 -4.14 17.53 10.88
CA PRO A 62 -5.08 16.49 11.24
C PRO A 62 -6.12 16.17 10.15
N ILE A 63 -6.59 17.19 9.42
CA ILE A 63 -7.52 17.01 8.30
C ILE A 63 -6.85 16.27 7.15
N ARG A 64 -5.60 16.62 6.80
CA ARG A 64 -4.85 15.91 5.75
C ARG A 64 -4.57 14.45 6.11
N LEU A 65 -4.21 14.17 7.37
CA LEU A 65 -4.07 12.80 7.87
C LEU A 65 -5.38 12.02 7.73
N GLN A 66 -6.51 12.64 8.08
CA GLN A 66 -7.84 12.03 7.90
C GLN A 66 -8.15 11.75 6.43
N LEU A 67 -7.82 12.67 5.52
CA LEU A 67 -8.04 12.49 4.08
C LEU A 67 -7.18 11.36 3.51
N GLU A 68 -5.91 11.25 3.91
CA GLU A 68 -5.03 10.13 3.51
C GLU A 68 -5.46 8.79 4.10
N LEU A 69 -6.13 8.77 5.25
CA LEU A 69 -6.74 7.56 5.77
C LEU A 69 -8.00 7.18 4.97
N LEU A 70 -8.91 8.14 4.76
CA LEU A 70 -10.23 7.88 4.18
C LEU A 70 -10.18 7.59 2.69
N LYS A 71 -9.38 8.30 1.89
CA LYS A 71 -9.43 8.18 0.43
C LYS A 71 -9.10 6.76 -0.05
N PRO A 72 -8.00 6.11 0.38
CA PRO A 72 -7.72 4.72 -0.01
C PRO A 72 -8.77 3.76 0.56
N GLU A 73 -9.18 3.95 1.81
CA GLU A 73 -10.17 3.08 2.47
C GLU A 73 -11.51 3.06 1.74
N MET A 74 -12.01 4.22 1.33
CA MET A 74 -13.25 4.35 0.56
C MET A 74 -13.13 3.68 -0.80
N ILE A 75 -12.04 3.94 -1.54
CA ILE A 75 -11.84 3.37 -2.88
C ILE A 75 -11.68 1.84 -2.81
N LEU A 76 -10.90 1.31 -1.86
CA LEU A 76 -10.76 -0.12 -1.64
C LEU A 76 -12.11 -0.76 -1.29
N SER A 77 -12.90 -0.11 -0.44
CA SER A 77 -14.25 -0.58 -0.07
C SER A 77 -15.21 -0.58 -1.25
N GLU A 78 -15.22 0.48 -2.07
CA GLU A 78 -16.02 0.59 -3.31
C GLU A 78 -15.65 -0.49 -4.32
N ARG A 79 -14.36 -0.85 -4.39
CA ARG A 79 -13.83 -1.95 -5.22
C ARG A 79 -14.04 -3.33 -4.59
N GLY A 80 -14.59 -3.39 -3.38
CA GLY A 80 -14.93 -4.63 -2.69
C GLY A 80 -13.74 -5.38 -2.11
N ILE A 81 -12.54 -4.77 -2.02
CA ILE A 81 -11.34 -5.41 -1.50
C ILE A 81 -11.52 -5.71 -0.01
N LYS A 82 -11.40 -6.98 0.37
CA LYS A 82 -11.60 -7.50 1.72
C LYS A 82 -10.29 -7.86 2.40
N SER A 83 -9.34 -8.43 1.67
CA SER A 83 -8.03 -8.76 2.20
C SER A 83 -6.92 -8.60 1.17
N THR A 84 -5.70 -8.43 1.67
CA THR A 84 -4.49 -8.23 0.87
C THR A 84 -3.38 -9.18 1.27
N VAL A 85 -2.49 -9.46 0.33
CA VAL A 85 -1.16 -10.02 0.62
C VAL A 85 -0.13 -8.93 0.34
N VAL A 86 0.56 -8.52 1.39
CA VAL A 86 1.52 -7.42 1.34
C VAL A 86 2.89 -7.94 0.96
N MET A 87 3.54 -7.29 0.00
CA MET A 87 4.90 -7.64 -0.42
C MET A 87 5.85 -6.46 -0.27
N PHE A 88 6.91 -6.67 0.51
CA PHE A 88 8.01 -5.73 0.71
C PHE A 88 9.32 -6.30 0.17
N GLY A 89 10.20 -5.43 -0.30
CA GLY A 89 11.54 -5.84 -0.75
C GLY A 89 12.33 -4.71 -1.37
N GLY A 90 13.55 -5.03 -1.80
CA GLY A 90 14.47 -4.05 -2.35
C GLY A 90 13.99 -3.44 -3.67
N ALA A 91 13.81 -2.12 -3.69
CA ALA A 91 13.55 -1.32 -4.90
C ALA A 91 14.74 -1.32 -5.90
N ARG A 92 15.88 -1.88 -5.50
CA ARG A 92 17.14 -1.90 -6.27
C ARG A 92 17.42 -3.26 -6.91
N ILE A 93 16.65 -4.29 -6.56
CA ILE A 93 16.81 -5.63 -7.14
C ILE A 93 16.32 -5.55 -8.59
N PRO A 94 17.17 -5.85 -9.59
CA PRO A 94 16.77 -5.80 -10.99
C PRO A 94 15.91 -7.02 -11.34
N GLU A 95 15.11 -6.90 -12.40
CA GLU A 95 14.56 -8.09 -13.08
C GLU A 95 15.71 -8.96 -13.64
N PRO A 96 15.50 -10.26 -13.86
CA PRO A 96 16.52 -11.12 -14.44
C PRO A 96 17.02 -10.61 -15.80
N GLY A 97 18.35 -10.51 -15.94
CA GLY A 97 18.98 -9.93 -17.13
C GLY A 97 18.93 -8.40 -17.21
N GLY A 98 18.23 -7.73 -16.28
CA GLY A 98 18.23 -6.29 -16.12
C GLY A 98 19.54 -5.75 -15.52
N ALA A 99 19.82 -4.48 -15.77
CA ALA A 99 21.02 -3.84 -15.23
C ALA A 99 20.89 -3.60 -13.72
N ALA A 100 21.94 -3.92 -12.96
CA ALA A 100 22.07 -3.54 -11.55
C ALA A 100 22.34 -2.03 -11.38
N TRP A 101 21.39 -1.20 -11.79
CA TRP A 101 21.50 0.26 -11.92
C TRP A 101 21.92 0.98 -10.64
N ALA A 102 21.60 0.38 -9.48
CA ALA A 102 21.91 0.96 -8.17
C ALA A 102 23.30 0.57 -7.64
N ALA A 103 24.03 -0.31 -8.33
CA ALA A 103 25.37 -0.71 -7.93
C ALA A 103 26.36 0.46 -8.04
N ARG A 104 27.21 0.62 -7.03
CA ARG A 104 28.29 1.62 -7.01
C ARG A 104 29.68 0.99 -7.05
N ASN A 105 29.76 -0.33 -7.02
CA ASN A 105 31.00 -1.11 -7.11
C ASN A 105 30.69 -2.54 -7.60
N GLU A 106 31.73 -3.28 -7.98
CA GLU A 106 31.61 -4.63 -8.55
C GLU A 106 30.98 -5.64 -7.59
N LEU A 107 31.23 -5.52 -6.28
CA LEU A 107 30.59 -6.39 -5.29
C LEU A 107 29.08 -6.19 -5.26
N GLN A 108 28.63 -4.93 -5.22
CA GLN A 108 27.21 -4.61 -5.26
C GLN A 108 26.57 -5.04 -6.57
N LYS A 109 27.27 -4.87 -7.69
CA LYS A 109 26.79 -5.31 -9.00
C LYS A 109 26.54 -6.82 -9.00
N LYS A 110 27.55 -7.62 -8.62
CA LYS A 110 27.44 -9.07 -8.52
C LYS A 110 26.30 -9.50 -7.58
N ASN A 111 26.19 -8.88 -6.42
CA ASN A 111 25.17 -9.24 -5.43
C ASN A 111 23.75 -8.86 -5.88
N LEU A 112 23.57 -7.71 -6.55
CA LEU A 112 22.28 -7.29 -7.09
C LEU A 112 21.86 -8.17 -8.28
N GLU A 113 22.79 -8.54 -9.15
CA GLU A 113 22.53 -9.48 -10.24
C GLU A 113 22.12 -10.85 -9.70
N ALA A 114 22.82 -11.36 -8.68
CA ALA A 114 22.44 -12.62 -8.02
C ALA A 114 21.08 -12.52 -7.30
N ALA A 115 20.75 -11.36 -6.75
CA ALA A 115 19.46 -11.11 -6.09
C ALA A 115 18.27 -11.06 -7.05
N SER A 116 18.48 -11.02 -8.38
CA SER A 116 17.39 -11.05 -9.36
C SER A 116 16.50 -12.29 -9.25
N VAL A 117 16.99 -13.39 -8.67
CA VAL A 117 16.17 -14.56 -8.32
C VAL A 117 14.97 -14.19 -7.43
N TYR A 118 15.14 -13.22 -6.52
CA TYR A 118 14.05 -12.76 -5.66
C TYR A 118 12.98 -11.97 -6.43
N TYR A 119 13.34 -11.38 -7.58
CA TYR A 119 12.34 -10.77 -8.47
C TYR A 119 11.44 -11.86 -9.06
N ASP A 120 12.02 -12.96 -9.56
CA ASP A 120 11.23 -14.06 -10.10
C ASP A 120 10.36 -14.74 -9.03
N GLU A 121 10.91 -15.00 -7.86
CA GLU A 121 10.15 -15.59 -6.75
C GLU A 121 9.02 -14.66 -6.28
N ALA A 122 9.24 -13.34 -6.23
CA ALA A 122 8.18 -12.38 -5.93
C ALA A 122 7.07 -12.40 -6.98
N ARG A 123 7.44 -12.37 -8.27
CA ARG A 123 6.47 -12.45 -9.37
C ARG A 123 5.66 -13.74 -9.33
N LYS A 124 6.32 -14.87 -9.09
CA LYS A 124 5.69 -16.18 -8.98
C LYS A 124 4.77 -16.29 -7.77
N PHE A 125 5.21 -15.79 -6.61
CA PHE A 125 4.38 -15.74 -5.41
C PHE A 125 3.12 -14.90 -5.61
N ALA A 126 3.23 -13.75 -6.29
CA ALA A 126 2.08 -12.93 -6.64
C ALA A 126 1.12 -13.62 -7.62
N GLN A 127 1.62 -14.45 -8.54
CA GLN A 127 0.77 -15.29 -9.40
C GLN A 127 -0.01 -16.33 -8.58
N LEU A 128 0.62 -16.97 -7.59
CA LEU A 128 -0.07 -17.90 -6.69
C LEU A 128 -1.17 -17.19 -5.88
N CYS A 129 -0.89 -15.99 -5.36
CA CYS A 129 -1.89 -15.16 -4.69
C CYS A 129 -3.05 -14.82 -5.62
N ALA A 130 -2.77 -14.50 -6.89
CA ALA A 130 -3.78 -14.17 -7.88
C ALA A 130 -4.70 -15.36 -8.22
N VAL A 131 -4.13 -16.57 -8.32
CA VAL A 131 -4.89 -17.81 -8.52
C VAL A 131 -5.83 -18.06 -7.34
N GLU A 132 -5.36 -17.83 -6.10
CA GLU A 132 -6.25 -17.96 -4.94
C GLU A 132 -7.33 -16.88 -4.93
N ALA A 133 -6.95 -15.64 -5.25
CA ALA A 133 -7.86 -14.50 -5.30
C ALA A 133 -9.00 -14.70 -6.31
N GLU A 134 -8.78 -15.45 -7.40
CA GLU A 134 -9.82 -15.80 -8.38
C GLU A 134 -11.01 -16.53 -7.73
N LYS A 135 -10.76 -17.39 -6.73
CA LYS A 135 -11.84 -18.08 -5.97
C LYS A 135 -12.74 -17.13 -5.18
N PHE A 136 -12.30 -15.89 -4.98
CA PHE A 136 -12.98 -14.86 -4.20
C PHE A 136 -13.35 -13.62 -5.05
N ASP A 137 -13.55 -13.79 -6.37
CA ASP A 137 -13.83 -12.69 -7.30
C ASP A 137 -12.77 -11.57 -7.25
N HIS A 138 -11.52 -11.92 -6.96
CA HIS A 138 -10.40 -11.01 -6.72
C HIS A 138 -10.64 -9.96 -5.62
N ARG A 139 -11.41 -10.32 -4.59
CA ARG A 139 -11.66 -9.47 -3.42
C ARG A 139 -10.82 -9.85 -2.20
N GLU A 140 -10.20 -11.03 -2.23
CA GLU A 140 -9.32 -11.51 -1.17
C GLU A 140 -7.95 -11.88 -1.71
N TYR A 141 -6.95 -11.89 -0.85
CA TYR A 141 -5.55 -12.17 -1.19
C TYR A 141 -4.99 -11.25 -2.30
N VAL A 142 -5.52 -10.04 -2.41
CA VAL A 142 -5.13 -9.08 -3.45
C VAL A 142 -3.71 -8.58 -3.17
N VAL A 143 -2.83 -8.69 -4.15
CA VAL A 143 -1.43 -8.27 -4.00
C VAL A 143 -1.34 -6.77 -3.79
N MET A 144 -0.63 -6.36 -2.73
CA MET A 144 -0.39 -4.97 -2.39
C MET A 144 1.10 -4.73 -2.16
N THR A 145 1.64 -3.69 -2.80
CA THR A 145 3.05 -3.32 -2.69
C THR A 145 3.19 -1.81 -2.49
N GLY A 146 4.43 -1.33 -2.31
CA GLY A 146 4.72 0.11 -2.30
C GLY A 146 4.69 0.78 -3.67
N GLY A 147 4.39 0.07 -4.76
CA GLY A 147 4.21 0.61 -6.11
C GLY A 147 5.49 1.11 -6.79
N GLY A 148 6.66 0.84 -6.22
CA GLY A 148 7.97 1.16 -6.80
C GLY A 148 8.52 0.05 -7.70
N PRO A 149 9.79 0.15 -8.15
CA PRO A 149 10.48 -0.85 -8.96
C PRO A 149 10.98 -2.04 -8.11
N GLY A 150 11.67 -2.97 -8.76
CA GLY A 150 12.28 -4.14 -8.13
C GLY A 150 11.24 -5.11 -7.61
N VAL A 151 11.39 -5.60 -6.38
CA VAL A 151 10.45 -6.59 -5.80
C VAL A 151 9.01 -6.11 -5.80
N MET A 152 8.78 -4.81 -5.55
CA MET A 152 7.43 -4.25 -5.55
C MET A 152 6.79 -4.37 -6.95
N GLU A 153 7.55 -4.04 -7.98
CA GLU A 153 7.11 -4.21 -9.37
C GLU A 153 6.91 -5.68 -9.71
N ALA A 154 7.81 -6.57 -9.29
CA ALA A 154 7.67 -8.01 -9.52
C ALA A 154 6.35 -8.55 -8.95
N GLY A 155 5.98 -8.14 -7.73
CA GLY A 155 4.71 -8.49 -7.12
C GLY A 155 3.51 -7.94 -7.90
N ASN A 156 3.52 -6.65 -8.25
CA ASN A 156 2.43 -6.08 -9.06
C ASN A 156 2.31 -6.74 -10.43
N ARG A 157 3.45 -7.00 -11.09
CA ARG A 157 3.55 -7.67 -12.40
C ARG A 157 3.01 -9.08 -12.35
N GLY A 158 3.38 -9.87 -11.35
CA GLY A 158 2.91 -11.25 -11.19
C GLY A 158 1.39 -11.33 -11.08
N ALA A 159 0.77 -10.46 -10.26
CA ALA A 159 -0.68 -10.38 -10.16
C ALA A 159 -1.33 -9.92 -11.48
N SER A 160 -0.78 -8.87 -12.11
CA SER A 160 -1.30 -8.32 -13.36
C SER A 160 -1.25 -9.32 -14.51
N GLU A 161 -0.17 -10.09 -14.64
CA GLU A 161 -0.01 -11.10 -15.70
C GLU A 161 -0.95 -12.30 -15.50
N ALA A 162 -1.34 -12.58 -14.26
CA ALA A 162 -2.37 -13.55 -13.92
C ALA A 162 -3.81 -12.98 -14.05
N GLY A 163 -3.98 -11.74 -14.52
CA GLY A 163 -5.27 -11.11 -14.73
C GLY A 163 -5.95 -10.58 -13.46
N ALA A 164 -5.27 -10.59 -12.31
CA ALA A 164 -5.78 -10.10 -11.05
C ALA A 164 -5.47 -8.60 -10.83
N PRO A 165 -6.33 -7.86 -10.11
CA PRO A 165 -6.02 -6.50 -9.68
C PRO A 165 -4.82 -6.48 -8.73
N SER A 166 -4.07 -5.38 -8.75
CA SER A 166 -2.91 -5.17 -7.88
C SER A 166 -2.84 -3.75 -7.36
N ILE A 167 -2.55 -3.61 -6.06
CA ILE A 167 -2.58 -2.34 -5.33
C ILE A 167 -1.15 -1.79 -5.21
N GLY A 168 -1.02 -0.48 -5.46
CA GLY A 168 0.22 0.27 -5.24
C GLY A 168 0.01 1.41 -4.25
N LEU A 169 0.69 1.34 -3.11
CA LEU A 169 0.72 2.43 -2.13
C LEU A 169 2.03 3.20 -2.31
N ASN A 170 2.08 4.15 -3.23
CA ASN A 170 3.25 5.01 -3.47
C ASN A 170 3.40 6.09 -2.39
N ILE A 171 4.59 6.69 -2.30
CA ILE A 171 4.82 7.84 -1.42
C ILE A 171 5.64 8.89 -2.16
N LEU A 172 5.27 10.15 -1.93
CA LEU A 172 5.97 11.29 -2.53
C LEU A 172 7.40 11.39 -1.97
N LEU A 173 8.39 11.30 -2.84
CA LEU A 173 9.82 11.42 -2.53
C LEU A 173 10.49 12.47 -3.45
N PRO A 174 11.61 13.11 -3.05
CA PRO A 174 12.28 14.13 -3.85
C PRO A 174 12.74 13.70 -5.25
N HIS A 175 12.98 12.40 -5.45
CA HIS A 175 13.31 11.80 -6.74
C HIS A 175 12.23 10.77 -7.05
N GLU A 176 11.08 11.26 -7.51
CA GLU A 176 9.89 10.47 -7.68
C GLU A 176 10.03 9.48 -8.85
N GLN A 177 9.60 8.24 -8.60
CA GLN A 177 9.35 7.26 -9.64
C GLN A 177 7.84 7.22 -9.82
N ALA A 178 7.38 7.30 -11.07
CA ALA A 178 6.00 6.96 -11.39
C ALA A 178 5.69 5.57 -10.81
N PRO A 179 4.44 5.30 -10.37
CA PRO A 179 4.07 3.95 -9.99
C PRO A 179 4.42 2.99 -11.13
N ASN A 180 4.89 1.79 -10.77
CA ASN A 180 5.21 0.80 -11.78
C ASN A 180 3.96 0.49 -12.64
N PRO A 181 4.13 0.12 -13.93
CA PRO A 181 3.02 0.06 -14.88
C PRO A 181 2.05 -1.12 -14.65
N TYR A 182 2.32 -1.97 -13.67
CA TYR A 182 1.53 -3.16 -13.36
C TYR A 182 0.55 -2.95 -12.21
N VAL A 183 0.61 -1.80 -11.53
CA VAL A 183 -0.41 -1.40 -10.57
C VAL A 183 -1.72 -1.14 -11.33
N THR A 184 -2.84 -1.67 -10.84
CA THR A 184 -4.16 -1.37 -11.40
C THR A 184 -4.41 0.14 -11.28
N PRO A 185 -4.70 0.87 -12.38
CA PRO A 185 -4.78 2.33 -12.36
C PRO A 185 -5.68 2.91 -11.27
N GLU A 186 -6.80 2.26 -10.97
CA GLU A 186 -7.75 2.72 -9.96
C GLU A 186 -7.43 2.27 -8.53
N LEU A 187 -6.37 1.49 -8.36
CA LEU A 187 -5.80 1.06 -7.08
C LEU A 187 -4.37 1.59 -6.88
N SER A 188 -4.03 2.68 -7.57
CA SER A 188 -2.79 3.43 -7.42
C SER A 188 -3.01 4.62 -6.48
N PHE A 189 -2.39 4.56 -5.30
CA PHE A 189 -2.52 5.57 -4.25
C PHE A 189 -1.18 6.26 -4.01
N ASN A 190 -1.19 7.58 -3.81
CA ASN A 190 0.02 8.35 -3.48
C ASN A 190 -0.16 9.02 -2.12
N PHE A 191 0.76 8.74 -1.20
CA PHE A 191 0.76 9.24 0.16
C PHE A 191 1.79 10.35 0.34
N HIS A 192 1.53 11.22 1.32
CA HIS A 192 2.53 12.16 1.82
C HIS A 192 3.02 11.74 3.21
N TYR A 193 2.17 11.14 4.05
CA TYR A 193 2.55 10.70 5.39
C TYR A 193 2.89 9.20 5.44
N PHE A 194 4.14 8.87 5.79
CA PHE A 194 4.60 7.50 5.98
C PHE A 194 3.71 6.69 6.95
N ALA A 195 3.32 7.29 8.07
CA ALA A 195 2.53 6.60 9.09
C ALA A 195 1.17 6.10 8.57
N ILE A 196 0.48 6.89 7.74
CA ILE A 196 -0.82 6.51 7.18
C ILE A 196 -0.64 5.44 6.09
N ARG A 197 0.42 5.55 5.29
CA ARG A 197 0.78 4.52 4.31
C ARG A 197 1.06 3.17 4.98
N LYS A 198 1.87 3.18 6.05
CA LYS A 198 2.20 2.01 6.88
C LYS A 198 0.95 1.34 7.45
N MET A 199 0.05 2.15 8.00
CA MET A 199 -1.24 1.67 8.49
C MET A 199 -2.05 0.97 7.38
N HIS A 200 -2.13 1.55 6.18
CA HIS A 200 -2.86 0.95 5.05
C HIS A 200 -2.27 -0.39 4.58
N PHE A 201 -0.95 -0.60 4.72
CA PHE A 201 -0.38 -1.92 4.43
C PHE A 201 -1.02 -3.00 5.30
N LEU A 202 -1.21 -2.73 6.60
CA LEU A 202 -1.56 -3.74 7.58
C LEU A 202 -3.06 -3.86 7.84
N MET A 203 -3.87 -2.82 7.58
CA MET A 203 -5.32 -2.81 7.86
C MET A 203 -6.09 -3.96 7.22
N ARG A 204 -5.63 -4.50 6.10
CA ARG A 204 -6.26 -5.61 5.35
C ARG A 204 -5.36 -6.82 5.14
N ALA A 205 -4.16 -6.81 5.73
CA ALA A 205 -3.17 -7.85 5.48
C ALA A 205 -3.63 -9.18 6.06
N LYS A 206 -3.74 -10.19 5.19
CA LYS A 206 -3.79 -11.61 5.57
C LYS A 206 -2.40 -12.24 5.60
N ALA A 207 -1.45 -11.70 4.87
CA ALA A 207 -0.06 -12.14 4.94
C ALA A 207 0.86 -10.96 4.61
N VAL A 208 2.05 -10.98 5.18
CA VAL A 208 3.14 -10.06 4.87
C VAL A 208 4.34 -10.88 4.46
N VAL A 209 4.83 -10.62 3.25
CA VAL A 209 5.99 -11.29 2.67
C VAL A 209 7.10 -10.28 2.42
N VAL A 210 8.28 -10.59 2.93
CA VAL A 210 9.42 -9.68 2.96
C VAL A 210 10.60 -10.32 2.26
N PHE A 211 10.95 -9.78 1.10
CA PHE A 211 12.13 -10.14 0.33
C PHE A 211 13.34 -9.31 0.77
N PRO A 212 14.57 -9.74 0.41
CA PRO A 212 15.77 -8.97 0.70
C PRO A 212 15.66 -7.50 0.27
N GLY A 213 16.07 -6.60 1.15
CA GLY A 213 15.84 -5.18 0.98
C GLY A 213 16.68 -4.29 1.87
N GLY A 214 16.42 -2.97 1.78
CA GLY A 214 17.14 -1.95 2.53
C GLY A 214 16.38 -1.47 3.76
N PHE A 215 16.64 -0.23 4.19
CA PHE A 215 16.01 0.37 5.37
C PHE A 215 14.49 0.42 5.30
N GLY A 216 13.90 0.77 4.15
CA GLY A 216 12.43 0.76 4.03
C GLY A 216 11.84 -0.63 4.28
N THR A 217 12.47 -1.68 3.76
CA THR A 217 12.03 -3.07 3.98
C THR A 217 12.18 -3.49 5.44
N MET A 218 13.29 -3.12 6.09
CA MET A 218 13.50 -3.40 7.52
C MET A 218 12.52 -2.64 8.41
N ASP A 219 12.22 -1.38 8.08
CA ASP A 219 11.24 -0.56 8.79
C ASP A 219 9.85 -1.22 8.80
N GLU A 220 9.37 -1.69 7.64
CA GLU A 220 8.09 -2.40 7.54
C GLU A 220 8.11 -3.78 8.24
N LEU A 221 9.23 -4.50 8.16
CA LEU A 221 9.40 -5.77 8.88
C LEU A 221 9.30 -5.57 10.40
N PHE A 222 10.08 -4.63 10.94
CA PHE A 222 10.11 -4.41 12.38
C PHE A 222 8.81 -3.80 12.91
N GLU A 223 8.12 -2.97 12.12
CA GLU A 223 6.77 -2.52 12.47
C GLU A 223 5.79 -3.69 12.54
N THR A 224 5.77 -4.55 11.53
CA THR A 224 4.87 -5.71 11.48
C THR A 224 5.10 -6.66 12.65
N VAL A 225 6.35 -7.06 12.90
CA VAL A 225 6.67 -7.98 14.00
C VAL A 225 6.35 -7.35 15.36
N THR A 226 6.60 -6.05 15.55
CA THR A 226 6.29 -5.34 16.80
C THR A 226 4.79 -5.29 17.05
N LEU A 227 3.97 -5.06 16.01
CA LEU A 227 2.52 -5.03 16.15
C LEU A 227 1.93 -6.39 16.51
N ILE A 228 2.47 -7.48 15.94
CA ILE A 228 2.09 -8.85 16.29
C ILE A 228 2.55 -9.18 17.73
N GLN A 229 3.82 -8.95 18.05
CA GLN A 229 4.42 -9.18 19.37
C GLN A 229 3.63 -8.48 20.48
N THR A 230 3.27 -7.22 20.27
CA THR A 230 2.53 -6.41 21.25
C THR A 230 1.02 -6.67 21.24
N LYS A 231 0.53 -7.61 20.41
CA LYS A 231 -0.89 -7.95 20.24
C LYS A 231 -1.76 -6.76 19.83
N ARG A 232 -1.16 -5.78 19.16
CA ARG A 232 -1.85 -4.65 18.52
C ARG A 232 -2.40 -5.02 17.15
N MET A 233 -1.93 -6.12 16.59
CA MET A 233 -2.46 -6.78 15.40
C MET A 233 -2.68 -8.27 15.69
N ALA A 234 -3.65 -8.88 15.00
CA ALA A 234 -3.80 -10.33 15.03
C ALA A 234 -2.57 -11.02 14.41
N PRO A 235 -2.21 -12.24 14.85
CA PRO A 235 -1.18 -13.00 14.16
C PRO A 235 -1.59 -13.27 12.71
N ILE A 236 -0.65 -13.07 11.80
CA ILE A 236 -0.76 -13.41 10.38
C ILE A 236 0.57 -14.03 9.92
N PRO A 237 0.60 -14.80 8.83
CA PRO A 237 1.84 -15.23 8.20
C PRO A 237 2.75 -14.04 7.87
N LEU A 238 3.87 -13.95 8.59
CA LEU A 238 4.98 -13.05 8.30
C LEU A 238 6.14 -13.89 7.76
N ILE A 239 6.47 -13.73 6.48
CA ILE A 239 7.38 -14.63 5.77
C ILE A 239 8.58 -13.84 5.23
N LEU A 240 9.77 -14.33 5.53
CA LEU A 240 11.05 -13.77 5.12
C LEU A 240 11.68 -14.64 4.01
N PHE A 241 11.86 -14.07 2.83
CA PHE A 241 12.52 -14.76 1.72
C PHE A 241 14.04 -14.68 1.81
N GLY A 242 14.72 -15.80 1.53
CA GLY A 242 16.17 -15.88 1.50
C GLY A 242 16.78 -15.86 2.90
N LYS A 243 16.70 -16.99 3.61
CA LYS A 243 17.12 -17.10 5.02
C LYS A 243 18.56 -16.63 5.26
N ASP A 244 19.48 -16.96 4.36
CA ASP A 244 20.89 -16.59 4.46
C ASP A 244 21.10 -15.07 4.44
N PHE A 245 20.30 -14.34 3.64
CA PHE A 245 20.36 -12.87 3.63
C PHE A 245 20.04 -12.31 5.01
N TRP A 246 18.91 -12.73 5.60
CA TRP A 246 18.47 -12.21 6.89
C TRP A 246 19.41 -12.56 8.04
N HIS A 247 19.92 -13.80 8.10
CA HIS A 247 20.90 -14.19 9.12
C HIS A 247 22.24 -13.47 8.97
N SER A 248 22.60 -13.02 7.76
CA SER A 248 23.82 -12.24 7.55
C SER A 248 23.73 -10.80 8.09
N ILE A 249 22.51 -10.25 8.22
CA ILE A 249 22.31 -8.85 8.63
C ILE A 249 21.67 -8.70 10.02
N ILE A 250 20.90 -9.69 10.48
CA ILE A 250 20.21 -9.67 11.77
C ILE A 250 20.47 -10.98 12.52
N ASN A 251 21.03 -10.86 13.71
CA ASN A 251 21.14 -11.98 14.63
C ASN A 251 19.93 -11.99 15.58
N PHE A 252 18.83 -12.59 15.13
CA PHE A 252 17.58 -12.69 15.91
C PHE A 252 17.78 -13.40 17.25
N LYS A 253 18.62 -14.45 17.28
CA LYS A 253 18.95 -15.15 18.52
C LYS A 253 19.66 -14.23 19.51
N ALA A 254 20.58 -13.37 19.03
CA ALA A 254 21.23 -12.42 19.91
C ALA A 254 20.25 -11.42 20.55
N LEU A 255 19.19 -11.01 19.84
CA LEU A 255 18.14 -10.16 20.45
C LEU A 255 17.50 -10.86 21.67
N ALA A 256 17.18 -12.16 21.52
CA ALA A 256 16.67 -12.96 22.63
C ALA A 256 17.73 -13.19 23.73
N ASP A 257 18.97 -13.52 23.36
CA ASP A 257 20.07 -13.75 24.32
C ASP A 257 20.41 -12.50 25.14
N PHE A 258 20.32 -11.30 24.54
CA PHE A 258 20.47 -10.03 25.23
C PHE A 258 19.22 -9.60 26.02
N GLY A 259 18.12 -10.34 25.93
CA GLY A 259 16.87 -10.06 26.63
C GLY A 259 16.12 -8.84 26.10
N THR A 260 16.34 -8.44 24.84
CA THR A 260 15.62 -7.32 24.22
C THR A 260 14.30 -7.76 23.56
N ILE A 261 14.13 -9.06 23.34
CA ILE A 261 12.87 -9.73 22.97
C ILE A 261 12.73 -11.02 23.79
N ALA A 262 11.52 -11.58 23.84
CA ALA A 262 11.30 -12.89 24.45
C ALA A 262 11.90 -14.00 23.57
N PRO A 263 12.31 -15.16 24.16
CA PRO A 263 12.90 -16.26 23.38
C PRO A 263 12.00 -16.81 22.27
N ASP A 264 10.69 -16.77 22.45
CA ASP A 264 9.66 -17.22 21.50
C ASP A 264 9.29 -16.16 20.45
N ASP A 265 9.74 -14.91 20.58
CA ASP A 265 9.47 -13.87 19.58
C ASP A 265 10.15 -14.15 18.23
N ILE A 266 11.15 -15.02 18.20
CA ILE A 266 11.80 -15.46 16.95
C ILE A 266 10.90 -16.38 16.11
N ASP A 267 9.84 -16.94 16.71
CA ASP A 267 8.88 -17.81 16.05
C ASP A 267 7.71 -17.02 15.42
N LEU A 268 7.72 -15.69 15.55
CA LEU A 268 6.70 -14.79 14.97
C LEU A 268 6.77 -14.65 13.45
N PHE A 269 7.83 -15.19 12.82
CA PHE A 269 8.01 -15.16 11.37
C PHE A 269 8.58 -16.49 10.87
N HIS A 270 8.35 -16.75 9.59
CA HIS A 270 8.81 -17.94 8.90
C HIS A 270 9.82 -17.59 7.81
N PHE A 271 10.66 -18.53 7.43
CA PHE A 271 11.54 -18.41 6.27
C PHE A 271 11.00 -19.21 5.10
N ALA A 272 11.21 -18.73 3.88
CA ALA A 272 10.94 -19.44 2.64
C ALA A 272 12.04 -19.17 1.62
N GLU A 273 12.34 -20.16 0.77
CA GLU A 273 13.28 -20.01 -0.34
C GLU A 273 12.56 -19.94 -1.69
N THR A 274 11.30 -20.41 -1.76
CA THR A 274 10.48 -20.41 -2.97
C THR A 274 9.08 -19.85 -2.75
N ALA A 275 8.47 -19.38 -3.83
CA ALA A 275 7.07 -18.94 -3.87
C ALA A 275 6.10 -20.01 -3.36
N GLU A 276 6.31 -21.27 -3.72
CA GLU A 276 5.48 -22.39 -3.28
C GLU A 276 5.59 -22.65 -1.78
N GLU A 277 6.79 -22.59 -1.21
CA GLU A 277 6.99 -22.74 0.23
C GLU A 277 6.29 -21.61 0.99
N ALA A 278 6.46 -20.36 0.53
CA ALA A 278 5.79 -19.21 1.14
C ALA A 278 4.26 -19.31 1.03
N TRP A 279 3.75 -19.70 -0.15
CA TRP A 279 2.31 -19.88 -0.34
C TRP A 279 1.77 -21.00 0.56
N LYS A 280 2.52 -22.10 0.70
CA LYS A 280 2.15 -23.20 1.60
C LYS A 280 1.98 -22.72 3.04
N ILE A 281 2.87 -21.86 3.54
CA ILE A 281 2.75 -21.28 4.88
C ILE A 281 1.43 -20.48 5.01
N VAL A 282 1.08 -19.69 4.00
CA VAL A 282 -0.18 -18.94 3.98
C VAL A 282 -1.39 -19.87 3.93
N ALA A 283 -1.37 -20.87 3.06
CA ALA A 283 -2.45 -21.82 2.89
C ALA A 283 -2.69 -22.67 4.14
N ASP A 284 -1.62 -23.18 4.76
CA ASP A 284 -1.69 -23.96 6.00
C ASP A 284 -2.26 -23.12 7.15
N PHE A 285 -1.88 -21.84 7.27
CA PHE A 285 -2.38 -20.95 8.31
C PHE A 285 -3.89 -20.69 8.21
N TYR A 286 -4.42 -20.65 6.99
CA TYR A 286 -5.84 -20.37 6.71
C TYR A 286 -6.67 -21.61 6.34
N GLU A 287 -6.08 -22.81 6.40
CA GLU A 287 -6.72 -24.09 6.07
C GLU A 287 -7.37 -24.10 4.66
N LEU A 288 -6.63 -23.61 3.65
CA LEU A 288 -7.07 -23.51 2.25
C LEU A 288 -6.94 -24.80 1.43
#